data_AF-G8SH02-F1
#
_entry.id   AF-G8SH02-F1
#
_cell.length_a   1.000
_cell.length_b   1.000
_cell.length_c   1.000
_cell.angle_alpha   90.00
_cell.angle_beta   90.00
_cell.angle_gamma   90.00
#
_symmetry.space_group_name_H-M   'P 1'
#
loop_
_entity.id
_entity.type
_entity.pdbx_description
1 polymer ?
#
loop_
_entity_poly.entity_id
_entity_poly.type
_entity_poly.pdbx_seq_one_letter_code
_entity_poly.pdbx_strand_id
1 'polypeptide(L)'
;MDLHTRLERFGGPIEAAAADTIAADVERGQRALRRRRTFRTSAVTAFGMAAIVATISVTGAVTGTAPSGPAVAASLPAAAGSTPAARVKLVDYTGAQPKWFTIDKVPEGYFVQKDDEGGLTIAPASVKNPPPGADPSKDPRYDPSVLTDKIGIYLEPTWYREGNDDGEKVTVGGFPAVLHGAAPLQQLMILVSPKVYATVQADVPLTRDQLLELGAGLHVSKEAVDRMAASTGKTGKTGK
;
A
#
# COMPACT_ATOMS: atom_id res chain seq x y z
N MET A 1 17.99 7.44 -53.22
CA MET A 1 16.81 6.80 -52.61
C MET A 1 16.64 7.44 -51.25
N ASP A 2 15.62 8.30 -51.13
CA ASP A 2 15.38 9.21 -50.01
C ASP A 2 14.54 8.52 -48.91
N LEU A 3 14.77 8.89 -47.66
CA LEU A 3 14.13 8.35 -46.47
C LEU A 3 12.63 8.73 -46.44
N HIS A 4 12.29 9.89 -47.01
CA HIS A 4 10.91 10.31 -47.24
C HIS A 4 10.15 9.33 -48.15
N THR A 5 10.79 8.87 -49.24
CA THR A 5 10.18 7.93 -50.19
C THR A 5 9.95 6.54 -49.59
N ARG A 6 10.77 6.14 -48.61
CA ARG A 6 10.56 4.88 -47.88
C ARG A 6 9.38 4.97 -46.90
N LEU A 7 9.20 6.10 -46.22
CA LEU A 7 8.11 6.30 -45.25
C LEU A 7 6.74 6.32 -45.94
N GLU A 8 6.62 6.99 -47.08
CA GLU A 8 5.35 7.00 -47.84
C GLU A 8 4.95 5.62 -48.38
N ARG A 9 5.91 4.75 -48.68
CA ARG A 9 5.63 3.38 -49.15
C ARG A 9 5.07 2.47 -48.04
N PHE A 10 5.39 2.71 -46.77
CA PHE A 10 4.88 1.91 -45.65
C PHE A 10 3.66 2.53 -44.97
N GLY A 11 3.46 3.84 -45.08
CA GLY A 11 2.33 4.57 -44.50
C GLY A 11 1.13 4.62 -45.45
N GLY A 12 0.58 3.46 -45.83
CA GLY A 12 -0.69 3.40 -46.57
C GLY A 12 -1.78 4.29 -45.96
N PRO A 13 -2.85 4.62 -46.70
CA PRO A 13 -3.82 5.64 -46.31
C PRO A 13 -4.27 5.45 -44.86
N ILE A 14 -4.00 6.45 -44.03
CA ILE A 14 -4.42 6.46 -42.63
C ILE A 14 -5.93 6.64 -42.66
N GLU A 15 -6.69 5.54 -42.60
CA GLU A 15 -8.11 5.61 -42.33
C GLU A 15 -8.28 6.31 -40.98
N ALA A 16 -8.88 7.50 -41.01
CA ALA A 16 -9.23 8.21 -39.80
C ALA A 16 -10.15 7.31 -38.98
N ALA A 17 -9.68 6.90 -37.80
CA ALA A 17 -10.46 6.07 -36.90
C ALA A 17 -11.81 6.76 -36.63
N ALA A 18 -12.91 6.00 -36.79
CA ALA A 18 -14.25 6.51 -36.53
C ALA A 18 -14.32 7.09 -35.11
N ALA A 19 -15.02 8.21 -34.95
CA ALA A 19 -15.10 8.95 -33.68
C ALA A 19 -15.53 8.07 -32.51
N ASP A 20 -16.37 7.07 -32.77
CA ASP A 20 -16.84 6.08 -31.78
C ASP A 20 -15.72 5.14 -31.30
N THR A 21 -14.80 4.77 -32.18
CA THR A 21 -13.62 3.95 -31.84
C THR A 21 -12.63 4.75 -30.99
N ILE A 22 -12.44 6.03 -31.32
CA ILE A 22 -11.61 6.95 -30.53
C ILE A 22 -12.23 7.15 -29.14
N ALA A 23 -13.55 7.36 -29.05
CA ALA A 23 -14.25 7.51 -27.78
C ALA A 23 -14.15 6.23 -26.92
N ALA A 24 -14.32 5.06 -27.53
CA ALA A 24 -14.19 3.77 -26.84
C ALA A 24 -12.77 3.52 -26.32
N ASP A 25 -11.74 3.88 -27.09
CA ASP A 25 -10.35 3.75 -26.67
C ASP A 25 -9.95 4.79 -25.62
N VAL A 26 -10.48 6.01 -25.70
CA VAL A 26 -10.33 7.03 -24.65
C VAL A 26 -11.02 6.58 -23.36
N GLU A 27 -12.23 6.02 -23.42
CA GLU A 27 -12.89 5.46 -22.24
C GLU A 27 -12.13 4.27 -21.65
N ARG A 28 -11.63 3.37 -22.50
CA ARG A 28 -10.80 2.23 -22.07
C ARG A 28 -9.51 2.72 -21.42
N GLY A 29 -8.86 3.73 -22.00
CA GLY A 29 -7.67 4.39 -21.48
C GLY A 29 -7.95 5.11 -20.16
N GLN A 30 -9.06 5.83 -20.04
CA GLN A 30 -9.50 6.50 -18.82
C GLN A 30 -9.87 5.50 -17.72
N ARG A 31 -10.50 4.37 -18.07
CA ARG A 31 -10.85 3.29 -17.13
C ARG A 31 -9.58 2.59 -16.62
N ALA A 32 -8.59 2.36 -17.50
CA ALA A 32 -7.27 1.88 -17.12
C ALA A 32 -6.51 2.90 -16.25
N LEU A 33 -6.57 4.19 -16.57
CA LEU A 33 -5.97 5.28 -15.78
C LEU A 33 -6.66 5.48 -14.42
N ARG A 34 -7.98 5.32 -14.31
CA ARG A 34 -8.71 5.38 -13.03
C ARG A 34 -8.40 4.18 -12.15
N ARG A 35 -8.28 2.98 -12.72
CA ARG A 35 -7.71 1.81 -12.02
C ARG A 35 -6.27 2.07 -11.60
N ARG A 36 -5.45 2.65 -12.47
CA ARG A 36 -4.05 2.97 -12.13
C ARG A 36 -3.93 4.11 -11.13
N ARG A 37 -4.86 5.07 -11.05
CA ARG A 37 -4.89 6.15 -10.05
C ARG A 37 -5.37 5.67 -8.69
N THR A 38 -6.29 4.71 -8.64
CA THR A 38 -6.66 4.00 -7.40
C THR A 38 -5.56 3.06 -6.90
N PHE A 39 -4.71 2.54 -7.80
CA PHE A 39 -3.52 1.74 -7.47
C PHE A 39 -2.19 2.55 -7.42
N ARG A 40 -2.18 3.85 -7.74
CA ARG A 40 -0.96 4.71 -7.66
C ARG A 40 -0.99 5.70 -6.51
N THR A 41 -2.10 5.81 -5.79
CA THR A 41 -2.15 6.43 -4.46
C THR A 41 -1.37 5.64 -3.40
N SER A 42 -0.87 4.44 -3.70
CA SER A 42 0.06 3.70 -2.83
C SER A 42 1.55 3.82 -3.22
N ALA A 43 1.90 4.56 -4.28
CA ALA A 43 3.31 4.66 -4.71
C ALA A 43 3.83 6.08 -4.98
N VAL A 44 2.98 7.08 -5.24
CA VAL A 44 3.43 8.49 -5.30
C VAL A 44 2.26 9.40 -4.96
N THR A 45 2.18 9.92 -3.73
CA THR A 45 1.45 11.18 -3.44
C THR A 45 1.88 11.76 -2.10
N ALA A 46 2.53 12.92 -2.17
CA ALA A 46 2.56 13.89 -1.10
C ALA A 46 1.14 14.36 -0.77
N PHE A 47 0.72 14.30 0.49
CA PHE A 47 -0.41 15.06 1.04
C PHE A 47 -0.13 15.24 2.53
N GLY A 48 -0.04 16.44 3.10
CA GLY A 48 -0.70 17.68 2.70
C GLY A 48 -2.00 17.81 3.51
N MET A 49 -1.89 18.58 4.59
CA MET A 49 -2.90 18.95 5.58
C MET A 49 -4.35 19.03 5.04
N ALA A 50 -5.26 18.33 5.72
CA ALA A 50 -6.67 18.73 5.81
C ALA A 50 -7.09 18.69 7.28
N ALA A 51 -6.91 19.82 7.97
CA ALA A 51 -7.49 20.04 9.29
C ALA A 51 -9.00 20.26 9.14
N ILE A 52 -9.81 19.40 9.75
CA ILE A 52 -11.20 19.72 10.05
C ILE A 52 -11.30 19.85 11.57
N VAL A 53 -11.46 21.09 12.01
CA VAL A 53 -11.80 21.45 13.38
C VAL A 53 -13.22 20.97 13.66
N ALA A 54 -13.35 19.91 14.46
CA ALA A 54 -14.63 19.54 15.07
C ALA A 54 -14.66 20.12 16.49
N THR A 55 -15.25 21.31 16.67
CA THR A 55 -15.56 21.85 17.98
C THR A 55 -16.67 21.01 18.61
N ILE A 56 -16.29 20.23 19.63
CA ILE A 56 -17.22 19.53 20.51
C ILE A 56 -17.71 20.53 21.55
N SER A 57 -18.98 20.92 21.47
CA SER A 57 -19.68 21.60 22.57
C SER A 57 -20.66 20.61 23.19
N VAL A 58 -20.26 20.00 24.31
CA VAL A 58 -21.17 19.29 25.21
C VAL A 58 -21.94 20.32 26.02
N THR A 59 -23.26 20.23 26.06
CA THR A 59 -24.09 20.45 27.27
C THR A 59 -25.55 20.15 26.97
N GLY A 60 -26.13 19.27 27.79
CA GLY A 60 -27.55 18.97 27.78
C GLY A 60 -28.35 19.98 28.61
N ALA A 61 -29.55 20.27 28.09
CA ALA A 61 -30.79 20.72 28.75
C ALA A 61 -30.83 22.09 29.46
N VAL A 62 -31.66 23.01 28.93
CA VAL A 62 -33.01 23.37 29.44
C VAL A 62 -33.64 24.54 28.63
N THR A 63 -34.81 24.26 28.04
CA THR A 63 -35.97 25.11 27.61
C THR A 63 -35.82 26.52 26.99
N GLY A 64 -36.43 26.73 25.82
CA GLY A 64 -37.02 28.03 25.44
C GLY A 64 -37.18 28.35 23.93
N THR A 65 -38.35 28.04 23.36
CA THR A 65 -39.10 28.82 22.33
C THR A 65 -38.53 29.05 20.90
N ALA A 66 -38.94 28.16 19.96
CA ALA A 66 -39.44 28.35 18.57
C ALA A 66 -38.70 29.26 17.53
N PRO A 67 -38.97 29.13 16.21
CA PRO A 67 -39.42 27.97 15.40
C PRO A 67 -38.61 27.79 14.08
N SER A 68 -38.60 26.59 13.49
CA SER A 68 -38.65 26.37 12.02
C SER A 68 -38.53 24.88 11.66
N GLY A 69 -39.53 24.37 10.93
CA GLY A 69 -39.33 23.37 9.87
C GLY A 69 -39.36 21.88 10.25
N PRO A 70 -40.42 21.14 9.88
CA PRO A 70 -40.50 19.68 10.01
C PRO A 70 -40.08 18.99 8.70
N ALA A 71 -39.27 17.93 8.76
CA ALA A 71 -39.26 16.88 7.74
C ALA A 71 -38.51 15.63 8.23
N VAL A 72 -39.30 14.70 8.77
CA VAL A 72 -39.21 13.23 8.68
C VAL A 72 -37.89 12.68 8.10
N ALA A 73 -37.05 12.13 8.97
CA ALA A 73 -35.93 11.28 8.59
C ALA A 73 -36.46 9.95 8.04
N ALA A 74 -36.46 9.82 6.71
CA ALA A 74 -36.55 8.53 6.05
C ALA A 74 -35.30 7.72 6.38
N SER A 75 -35.50 6.64 7.13
CA SER A 75 -34.48 5.62 7.36
C SER A 75 -34.19 4.92 6.04
N LEU A 76 -33.01 5.13 5.46
CA LEU A 76 -32.46 4.26 4.42
C LEU A 76 -31.31 3.44 5.01
N PRO A 77 -31.26 2.13 4.73
CA PRO A 77 -30.37 1.22 5.41
C PRO A 77 -28.93 1.48 5.01
N ALA A 78 -28.06 1.61 6.01
CA ALA A 78 -26.63 1.42 5.80
C ALA A 78 -26.47 0.03 5.16
N ALA A 79 -26.05 0.00 3.89
CA ALA A 79 -25.65 -1.23 3.23
C ALA A 79 -24.40 -1.75 3.94
N ALA A 80 -24.65 -2.52 5.00
CA ALA A 80 -23.68 -3.34 5.70
C ALA A 80 -23.26 -4.47 4.75
N GLY A 81 -22.33 -4.13 3.87
CA GLY A 81 -21.51 -5.08 3.12
C GLY A 81 -20.13 -5.24 3.75
N SER A 82 -20.04 -5.16 5.08
CA SER A 82 -18.86 -5.64 5.81
C SER A 82 -19.07 -7.12 6.10
N THR A 83 -18.61 -7.96 5.18
CA THR A 83 -18.33 -9.37 5.47
C THR A 83 -17.60 -9.42 6.81
N PRO A 84 -18.03 -10.25 7.79
CA PRO A 84 -17.33 -10.32 9.06
C PRO A 84 -15.90 -10.74 8.76
N ALA A 85 -14.95 -9.84 8.99
CA ALA A 85 -13.54 -10.12 8.84
C ALA A 85 -13.27 -11.39 9.67
N ALA A 86 -12.97 -12.49 8.98
CA ALA A 86 -12.44 -13.66 9.65
C ALA A 86 -11.28 -13.17 10.51
N ARG A 87 -11.34 -13.38 11.82
CA ARG A 87 -10.29 -12.91 12.73
C ARG A 87 -8.99 -13.54 12.27
N VAL A 88 -8.14 -12.76 11.60
CA VAL A 88 -6.80 -13.21 11.22
C VAL A 88 -6.07 -13.53 12.52
N LYS A 89 -5.48 -14.72 12.63
CA LYS A 89 -4.70 -15.14 13.79
C LYS A 89 -3.23 -15.11 13.41
N LEU A 90 -2.35 -14.60 14.27
CA LEU A 90 -0.91 -14.76 14.10
C LEU A 90 -0.46 -16.09 14.70
N VAL A 91 0.39 -16.80 13.97
CA VAL A 91 0.97 -18.09 14.35
C VAL A 91 2.47 -18.05 14.13
N ASP A 92 3.20 -18.91 14.84
CA ASP A 92 4.65 -19.00 14.69
C ASP A 92 5.01 -19.41 13.26
N TYR A 93 6.01 -18.74 12.69
CA TYR A 93 6.49 -19.05 11.35
C TYR A 93 7.35 -20.31 11.39
N THR A 94 6.91 -21.35 10.69
CA THR A 94 7.59 -22.65 10.64
C THR A 94 8.30 -22.93 9.33
N GLY A 95 8.33 -21.96 8.41
CA GLY A 95 9.04 -22.07 7.14
C GLY A 95 10.55 -21.89 7.30
N ALA A 96 11.29 -22.08 6.20
CA ALA A 96 12.70 -21.70 6.18
C ALA A 96 12.82 -20.19 6.42
N GLN A 97 13.67 -19.79 7.36
CA GLN A 97 13.92 -18.39 7.66
C GLN A 97 14.62 -17.72 6.47
N PRO A 98 14.10 -16.58 5.98
CA PRO A 98 14.73 -15.85 4.89
C PRO A 98 16.12 -15.32 5.29
N LYS A 99 16.95 -15.00 4.28
CA LYS A 99 18.34 -14.58 4.52
C LYS A 99 18.40 -13.17 5.12
N TRP A 100 17.59 -12.25 4.57
CA TRP A 100 17.67 -10.83 4.87
C TRP A 100 16.73 -10.41 5.98
N PHE A 101 15.64 -11.15 6.16
CA PHE A 101 14.63 -10.92 7.17
C PHE A 101 14.33 -12.24 7.86
N THR A 102 14.41 -12.29 9.19
CA THR A 102 13.81 -13.40 9.95
C THR A 102 12.53 -12.91 10.60
N ILE A 103 11.56 -13.81 10.70
CA ILE A 103 10.23 -13.50 11.22
C ILE A 103 9.81 -14.57 12.23
N ASP A 104 9.25 -14.13 13.35
CA ASP A 104 8.76 -15.03 14.38
C ASP A 104 7.35 -15.52 14.07
N LYS A 105 6.49 -14.62 13.58
CA LYS A 105 5.06 -14.88 13.36
C LYS A 105 4.57 -14.39 12.02
N VAL A 106 3.54 -15.06 11.51
CA VAL A 106 2.80 -14.69 10.30
C VAL A 106 1.31 -14.93 10.51
N PRO A 107 0.43 -14.31 9.71
CA PRO A 107 -0.96 -14.73 9.66
C PRO A 107 -1.10 -16.22 9.37
N GLU A 108 -2.06 -16.87 10.01
CA GLU A 108 -2.35 -18.28 9.81
C GLU A 108 -2.60 -18.58 8.32
N GLY A 109 -1.91 -19.59 7.80
CA GLY A 109 -2.00 -19.97 6.40
C GLY A 109 -1.19 -19.08 5.45
N TYR A 110 -0.25 -18.27 5.95
CA TYR A 110 0.64 -17.46 5.10
C TYR A 110 2.04 -18.07 5.01
N PHE A 111 2.79 -17.69 3.97
CA PHE A 111 4.15 -18.11 3.71
C PHE A 111 4.99 -16.96 3.13
N VAL A 112 6.32 -17.06 3.20
CA VAL A 112 7.21 -16.13 2.53
C VAL A 112 7.22 -16.43 1.02
N GLN A 113 6.72 -15.49 0.22
CA GLN A 113 6.67 -15.59 -1.23
C GLN A 113 7.96 -15.08 -1.90
N LYS A 114 8.57 -14.04 -1.33
CA LYS A 114 9.79 -13.43 -1.85
C LYS A 114 10.63 -12.88 -0.70
N ASP A 115 11.95 -13.03 -0.83
CA ASP A 115 12.96 -12.46 0.04
C ASP A 115 14.10 -11.93 -0.83
N ASP A 116 14.39 -10.64 -0.72
CA ASP A 116 15.57 -10.01 -1.31
C ASP A 116 16.17 -8.97 -0.35
N GLU A 117 17.27 -8.34 -0.73
CA GLU A 117 17.99 -7.41 0.16
C GLU A 117 17.21 -6.14 0.53
N GLY A 118 16.17 -5.80 -0.24
CA GLY A 118 15.36 -4.60 -0.06
C GLY A 118 13.97 -4.88 0.51
N GLY A 119 13.49 -6.12 0.45
CA GLY A 119 12.19 -6.46 1.00
C GLY A 119 11.84 -7.95 1.08
N LEU A 120 10.79 -8.19 1.85
CA LEU A 120 10.16 -9.48 2.10
C LEU A 120 8.67 -9.37 1.74
N THR A 121 8.14 -10.38 1.06
CA THR A 121 6.71 -10.49 0.79
C THR A 121 6.14 -11.75 1.42
N ILE A 122 5.11 -11.59 2.23
CA ILE A 122 4.38 -12.66 2.90
C ILE A 122 2.99 -12.75 2.26
N ALA A 123 2.63 -13.92 1.78
CA ALA A 123 1.42 -14.15 0.98
C ALA A 123 0.58 -15.32 1.53
N PRO A 124 -0.72 -15.36 1.23
CA PRO A 124 -1.57 -16.48 1.64
C PRO A 124 -1.18 -17.77 0.89
N ALA A 125 -1.24 -18.92 1.55
CA ALA A 125 -0.84 -20.21 0.99
C ALA A 125 -1.63 -20.61 -0.27
N SER A 126 -2.80 -20.01 -0.50
CA SER A 126 -3.60 -20.18 -1.72
C SER A 126 -2.85 -19.78 -3.00
N VAL A 127 -1.80 -18.95 -2.90
CA VAL A 127 -0.96 -18.54 -4.04
C VAL A 127 0.41 -19.24 -4.10
N LYS A 128 0.69 -20.19 -3.19
CA LYS A 128 1.99 -20.86 -3.08
C LYS A 128 2.35 -21.70 -4.30
N ASN A 129 1.36 -22.36 -4.89
CA ASN A 129 1.52 -23.24 -6.05
C ASN A 129 0.71 -22.69 -7.21
N PRO A 130 1.27 -21.76 -8.01
CA PRO A 130 0.60 -21.30 -9.21
C PRO A 130 0.28 -22.47 -10.15
N PRO A 131 -0.88 -22.48 -10.82
CA PRO A 131 -1.17 -23.47 -11.84
C PRO A 131 -0.14 -23.39 -12.98
N PRO A 132 0.12 -24.48 -13.71
CA PRO A 132 0.98 -24.44 -14.89
C PRO A 132 0.51 -23.35 -15.86
N GLY A 133 1.43 -22.49 -16.29
CA GLY A 133 1.12 -21.36 -17.18
C GLY A 133 0.46 -20.15 -16.51
N ALA A 134 0.45 -20.08 -15.16
CA ALA A 134 0.08 -18.85 -14.47
C ALA A 134 0.97 -17.69 -14.95
N ASP A 135 0.32 -16.63 -15.43
CA ASP A 135 0.95 -15.40 -15.89
C ASP A 135 0.67 -14.31 -14.84
N PRO A 136 1.69 -13.85 -14.08
CA PRO A 136 1.52 -12.78 -13.11
C PRO A 136 0.94 -11.48 -13.70
N SER A 137 1.07 -11.27 -15.01
CA SER A 137 0.46 -10.13 -15.72
C SER A 137 -1.08 -10.27 -15.83
N LYS A 138 -1.60 -11.48 -15.72
CA LYS A 138 -3.04 -11.80 -15.84
C LYS A 138 -3.68 -12.12 -14.49
N ASP A 139 -2.93 -12.73 -13.57
CA ASP A 139 -3.32 -12.93 -12.18
C ASP A 139 -2.25 -12.32 -11.25
N PRO A 140 -2.42 -11.03 -10.88
CA PRO A 140 -1.45 -10.29 -10.08
C PRO A 140 -1.15 -10.91 -8.71
N ARG A 141 -2.00 -11.81 -8.21
CA ARG A 141 -1.80 -12.45 -6.91
C ARG A 141 -0.53 -13.31 -6.87
N TYR A 142 -0.06 -13.80 -8.02
CA TYR A 142 1.20 -14.54 -8.13
C TYR A 142 2.43 -13.63 -8.29
N ASP A 143 2.26 -12.34 -8.57
CA ASP A 143 3.37 -11.38 -8.58
C ASP A 143 3.72 -10.96 -7.13
N PRO A 144 4.94 -11.25 -6.63
CA PRO A 144 5.33 -10.82 -5.29
C PRO A 144 5.42 -9.30 -5.13
N SER A 145 5.45 -8.53 -6.22
CA SER A 145 5.48 -7.07 -6.20
C SER A 145 4.09 -6.45 -6.02
N VAL A 146 3.03 -7.27 -6.14
CA VAL A 146 1.64 -6.85 -5.93
C VAL A 146 1.19 -7.31 -4.56
N LEU A 147 0.88 -6.33 -3.69
CA LEU A 147 0.58 -6.56 -2.28
C LEU A 147 -0.88 -6.89 -1.97
N THR A 148 -1.74 -7.06 -2.98
CA THR A 148 -3.15 -7.39 -2.73
C THR A 148 -3.29 -8.68 -1.94
N ASP A 149 -3.96 -8.60 -0.78
CA ASP A 149 -4.09 -9.68 0.21
C ASP A 149 -2.76 -10.19 0.79
N LYS A 150 -1.71 -9.35 0.80
CA LYS A 150 -0.36 -9.70 1.26
C LYS A 150 0.17 -8.71 2.28
N ILE A 151 1.32 -9.07 2.84
CA ILE A 151 2.13 -8.18 3.66
C ILE A 151 3.45 -7.97 2.93
N GLY A 152 3.77 -6.71 2.65
CA GLY A 152 5.08 -6.27 2.17
C GLY A 152 5.89 -5.70 3.32
N ILE A 153 7.16 -6.04 3.39
CA ILE A 153 8.12 -5.45 4.32
C ILE A 153 9.26 -4.91 3.46
N TYR A 154 9.56 -3.62 3.59
CA TYR A 154 10.58 -2.96 2.78
C TYR A 154 11.57 -2.22 3.65
N LEU A 155 12.84 -2.25 3.25
CA LEU A 155 13.84 -1.34 3.79
C LEU A 155 13.82 -0.05 2.99
N GLU A 156 13.76 1.06 3.71
CA GLU A 156 13.71 2.39 3.12
C GLU A 156 14.66 3.30 3.89
N PRO A 157 15.44 4.14 3.21
CA PRO A 157 16.29 5.07 3.90
C PRO A 157 15.45 6.18 4.55
N THR A 158 15.89 6.69 5.69
CA THR A 158 15.14 7.71 6.45
C THR A 158 14.87 8.99 5.66
N TRP A 159 15.80 9.38 4.77
CA TRP A 159 15.64 10.55 3.89
C TRP A 159 14.48 10.41 2.90
N TYR A 160 14.08 9.19 2.54
CA TYR A 160 12.91 8.97 1.67
C TYR A 160 11.59 9.23 2.40
N ARG A 161 11.64 9.23 3.74
CA ARG A 161 10.49 9.33 4.65
C ARG A 161 10.51 10.60 5.49
N GLU A 162 11.43 11.53 5.24
CA GLU A 162 11.46 12.82 5.94
C GLU A 162 10.09 13.52 5.83
N GLY A 163 9.54 13.90 6.98
CA GLY A 163 8.22 14.56 7.08
C GLY A 163 7.03 13.60 7.18
N ASN A 164 7.25 12.28 7.22
CA ASN A 164 6.20 11.26 7.38
C ASN A 164 6.08 10.77 8.84
N ASP A 165 6.20 11.69 9.80
CA ASP A 165 6.19 11.39 11.25
C ASP A 165 4.83 11.71 11.91
N ASP A 166 3.78 11.88 11.11
CA ASP A 166 2.44 12.30 11.53
C ASP A 166 1.56 11.14 12.05
N GLY A 167 2.09 9.92 12.05
CA GLY A 167 1.44 8.75 12.62
C GLY A 167 1.56 8.63 14.15
N GLU A 168 0.96 7.57 14.70
CA GLU A 168 1.06 7.23 16.11
C GLU A 168 2.49 6.78 16.43
N LYS A 169 3.17 7.50 17.33
CA LYS A 169 4.50 7.13 17.79
C LYS A 169 4.41 6.01 18.82
N VAL A 170 5.06 4.89 18.53
CA VAL A 170 5.05 3.68 19.35
C VAL A 170 6.46 3.11 19.48
N THR A 171 6.61 2.03 20.25
CA THR A 171 7.85 1.26 20.34
C THR A 171 7.53 -0.19 19.99
N VAL A 172 8.34 -0.77 19.10
CA VAL A 172 8.15 -2.13 18.58
C VAL A 172 9.49 -2.86 18.65
N GLY A 173 9.54 -3.99 19.36
CA GLY A 173 10.78 -4.75 19.52
C GLY A 173 11.95 -3.96 20.12
N GLY A 174 11.65 -2.91 20.91
CA GLY A 174 12.66 -1.99 21.47
C GLY A 174 13.09 -0.85 20.53
N PHE A 175 12.57 -0.80 19.31
CA PHE A 175 12.86 0.26 18.34
C PHE A 175 11.76 1.32 18.31
N PRO A 176 12.11 2.60 18.12
CA PRO A 176 11.14 3.64 17.79
C PRO A 176 10.39 3.28 16.51
N ALA A 177 9.07 3.48 16.50
CA ALA A 177 8.24 3.21 15.35
C ALA A 177 7.10 4.22 15.21
N VAL A 178 6.60 4.34 13.98
CA VAL A 178 5.44 5.17 13.62
C VAL A 178 4.40 4.28 12.96
N LEU A 179 3.19 4.29 13.51
CA LEU A 179 2.05 3.57 12.98
C LEU A 179 1.12 4.54 12.27
N HIS A 180 0.91 4.33 10.97
CA HIS A 180 -0.07 5.07 10.19
C HIS A 180 -1.34 4.23 10.07
N GLY A 181 -2.42 4.78 10.65
CA GLY A 181 -3.74 4.17 10.64
C GLY A 181 -4.69 4.91 9.71
N ALA A 182 -4.83 4.43 8.48
CA ALA A 182 -6.05 4.67 7.72
C ALA A 182 -6.30 3.46 6.83
N ALA A 183 -7.41 2.75 7.09
CA ALA A 183 -7.89 1.70 6.21
C ALA A 183 -7.94 2.21 4.75
N PRO A 184 -7.69 1.33 3.75
CA PRO A 184 -7.57 -0.12 3.87
C PRO A 184 -6.16 -0.63 4.19
N LEU A 185 -5.12 0.19 4.07
CA LEU A 185 -3.72 -0.24 4.22
C LEU A 185 -3.14 0.27 5.53
N GLN A 186 -2.87 -0.64 6.47
CA GLN A 186 -2.13 -0.29 7.67
C GLN A 186 -0.63 -0.30 7.36
N GLN A 187 0.07 0.72 7.84
CA GLN A 187 1.52 0.83 7.67
C GLN A 187 2.20 1.04 9.02
N LEU A 188 3.20 0.22 9.31
CA LEU A 188 4.07 0.35 10.48
C LEU A 188 5.51 0.60 10.00
N MET A 189 6.12 1.68 10.45
CA MET A 189 7.50 2.03 10.13
C MET A 189 8.37 1.89 11.37
N ILE A 190 9.37 1.01 11.33
CA ILE A 190 10.25 0.71 12.47
C ILE A 190 11.65 1.23 12.16
N LEU A 191 12.21 2.07 13.01
CA LEU A 191 13.56 2.62 12.84
C LEU A 191 14.61 1.58 13.24
N VAL A 192 14.93 0.66 12.32
CA VAL A 192 15.88 -0.44 12.55
C VAL A 192 17.35 0.01 12.57
N SER A 193 17.63 1.22 12.07
CA SER A 193 18.90 1.92 12.28
C SER A 193 18.70 3.44 12.17
N PRO A 194 19.67 4.28 12.55
CA PRO A 194 19.55 5.75 12.41
C PRO A 194 19.30 6.24 10.97
N LYS A 195 19.48 5.39 9.96
CA LYS A 195 19.35 5.75 8.54
C LYS A 195 18.33 4.89 7.78
N VAL A 196 17.70 3.90 8.41
CA VAL A 196 16.86 2.91 7.71
C VAL A 196 15.61 2.62 8.52
N TYR A 197 14.47 2.71 7.85
CA TYR A 197 13.20 2.16 8.29
C TYR A 197 12.99 0.76 7.71
N ALA A 198 12.40 -0.13 8.51
CA ALA A 198 11.68 -1.29 8.01
C ALA A 198 10.18 -0.95 8.00
N THR A 199 9.60 -0.86 6.81
CA THR A 199 8.21 -0.47 6.59
C THR A 199 7.38 -1.71 6.31
N VAL A 200 6.49 -2.06 7.23
CA VAL A 200 5.49 -3.12 7.09
C VAL A 200 4.22 -2.50 6.49
N GLN A 201 3.82 -2.96 5.31
CA GLN A 201 2.56 -2.61 4.66
C GLN A 201 1.69 -3.86 4.61
N ALA A 202 0.52 -3.80 5.24
CA ALA A 202 -0.41 -4.91 5.33
C ALA A 202 -1.71 -4.59 4.57
N ASP A 203 -1.96 -5.31 3.48
CA ASP A 203 -3.27 -5.35 2.79
C ASP A 203 -4.09 -6.56 3.26
N VAL A 204 -4.10 -6.74 4.58
CA VAL A 204 -4.79 -7.81 5.27
C VAL A 204 -5.41 -7.22 6.54
N PRO A 205 -6.56 -7.74 7.00
CA PRO A 205 -7.30 -7.17 8.13
C PRO A 205 -6.64 -7.53 9.47
N LEU A 206 -5.39 -7.10 9.66
CA LEU A 206 -4.70 -7.16 10.93
C LEU A 206 -5.28 -6.09 11.86
N THR A 207 -5.40 -6.46 13.13
CA THR A 207 -5.60 -5.47 14.18
C THR A 207 -4.30 -4.71 14.41
N ARG A 208 -4.41 -3.51 15.02
CA ARG A 208 -3.25 -2.75 15.45
C ARG A 208 -2.25 -3.61 16.23
N ASP A 209 -2.74 -4.32 17.25
CA ASP A 209 -1.87 -5.11 18.12
C ASP A 209 -1.17 -6.26 17.38
N GLN A 210 -1.85 -6.85 16.39
CA GLN A 210 -1.23 -7.85 15.52
C GLN A 210 -0.16 -7.27 14.60
N LEU A 211 -0.38 -6.06 14.07
CA LEU A 211 0.64 -5.41 13.27
C LEU A 211 1.89 -5.07 14.11
N LEU A 212 1.69 -4.65 15.37
CA LEU A 212 2.79 -4.42 16.31
C LEU A 212 3.49 -5.73 16.71
N GLU A 213 2.74 -6.81 16.95
CA GLU A 213 3.29 -8.14 17.26
C GLU A 213 4.11 -8.69 16.08
N LEU A 214 3.59 -8.58 14.86
CA LEU A 214 4.29 -8.93 13.64
C LEU A 214 5.59 -8.13 13.48
N GLY A 215 5.53 -6.81 13.71
CA GLY A 215 6.70 -5.94 13.66
C GLY A 215 7.72 -6.23 14.76
N ALA A 216 7.28 -6.65 15.94
CA ALA A 216 8.18 -6.97 17.06
C ALA A 216 8.98 -8.25 16.82
N GLY A 217 8.38 -9.22 16.11
CA GLY A 217 9.03 -10.45 15.67
C GLY A 217 9.78 -10.34 14.35
N LEU A 218 9.94 -9.14 13.79
CA LEU A 218 10.71 -8.90 12.57
C LEU A 218 12.15 -8.56 12.93
N HIS A 219 13.10 -9.31 12.37
CA HIS A 219 14.52 -9.00 12.46
C HIS A 219 15.11 -8.82 11.08
N VAL A 220 15.83 -7.73 10.89
CA VAL A 220 16.53 -7.41 9.64
C VAL A 220 18.00 -7.73 9.81
N SER A 221 18.60 -8.43 8.84
CA SER A 221 20.02 -8.74 8.90
C SER A 221 20.85 -7.45 8.81
N LYS A 222 21.98 -7.45 9.53
CA LYS A 222 22.90 -6.31 9.52
C LYS A 222 23.38 -5.96 8.10
N GLU A 223 23.62 -6.97 7.27
CA GLU A 223 24.08 -6.79 5.89
C GLU A 223 23.04 -6.03 5.04
N ALA A 224 21.74 -6.34 5.17
CA ALA A 224 20.68 -5.62 4.46
C ALA A 224 20.56 -4.17 4.93
N VAL A 225 20.62 -3.94 6.25
CA VAL A 225 20.59 -2.59 6.82
C VAL A 225 21.78 -1.75 6.33
N ASP A 226 23.00 -2.30 6.37
CA ASP A 226 24.20 -1.58 5.94
C ASP A 226 24.15 -1.21 4.44
N ARG A 227 23.64 -2.11 3.59
CA ARG A 227 23.43 -1.83 2.15
C ARG A 227 22.40 -0.74 1.93
N MET A 228 21.25 -0.82 2.61
CA MET A 228 20.21 0.21 2.48
C MET A 228 20.70 1.56 3.00
N ALA A 229 21.43 1.60 4.11
CA ALA A 229 22.02 2.81 4.66
C ALA A 229 23.08 3.44 3.74
N ALA A 230 23.77 2.63 2.93
CA ALA A 230 24.73 3.07 1.94
C ALA A 230 24.07 3.54 0.62
N SER A 231 22.76 3.26 0.42
CA SER A 231 22.03 3.75 -0.74
C SER A 231 21.99 5.28 -0.69
N THR A 232 22.74 5.91 -1.59
CA THR A 232 22.76 7.36 -1.69
C THR A 232 21.54 7.82 -2.47
N GLY A 233 20.66 8.57 -1.82
CA GLY A 233 19.73 9.41 -2.55
C GLY A 233 20.56 10.39 -3.38
N LYS A 234 20.44 10.33 -4.71
CA LYS A 234 20.83 11.47 -5.56
C LYS A 234 19.94 12.63 -5.14
N THR A 235 20.31 13.35 -4.09
CA THR A 235 19.81 14.70 -3.85
C THR A 235 20.16 15.47 -5.11
N GLY A 236 19.16 15.75 -5.94
CA GLY A 236 19.30 16.58 -7.12
C GLY A 236 19.81 17.95 -6.69
N LYS A 237 21.13 18.13 -6.67
CA LYS A 237 21.73 19.45 -6.85
C LYS A 237 21.46 19.83 -8.30
N THR A 238 20.28 20.39 -8.56
CA THR A 238 20.14 21.34 -9.67
C THR A 238 21.08 22.49 -9.37
N GLY A 239 22.20 22.51 -10.07
CA GLY A 239 23.08 23.66 -10.09
C GLY A 239 22.31 24.90 -10.54
N LYS A 240 22.53 25.98 -9.82
CA LYS A 240 22.61 27.33 -10.36
C LYS A 240 23.76 28.03 -9.65
#